data_AF-A0A3N0YS01-F1
#
_entry.id   AF-A0A3N0YS01-F1
#
_cell.length_a   1.000
_cell.length_b   1.000
_cell.length_c   1.000
_cell.angle_alpha   90.00
_cell.angle_beta   90.00
_cell.angle_gamma   90.00
#
_symmetry.space_group_name_H-M   'P 1'
#
loop_
_entity.id
_entity.type
_entity.pdbx_description
1 polymer ?
#
loop_
_entity_poly.entity_id
_entity_poly.type
_entity_poly.pdbx_seq_one_letter_code
_entity_poly.pdbx_strand_id
1 'polypeptide(L)'
;MSCILFWSLLLICLSTVPEDLSFEERDELSNIRRRKKELLDDIERLKFEISEVMTEIEHLTCVRETKSTQRNKQIAVGRKKFNMDPKKGIQFLLENDLLQHTPGDIAQFLYKGEGLNKTVIGDYLGERDDFNIKVLQAFVELHEFADLNLVQALRQFLWSFRLPGEAQKIDRMMEAFAARYCQCNPGVFQSTDTCYVLSFSVIMLNTSLHNPNVRDKPTVERFISMNRGINEGGDLPEELLRDKEPRGIIPLENLSIREVEEPRKPNCFELYNPSHKGQVIKACKTEADGKVVEGNHVVYRISAPTPEEKEEWIKSIKASISRDPFYDMLATRKRRVAAKK
;
A
#
# COMPACT_ATOMS: atom_id res chain seq x y z
N MET A 1 57.51 -35.01 -1.97
CA MET A 1 58.40 -35.85 -1.14
C MET A 1 59.67 -35.14 -0.67
N SER A 2 60.19 -34.14 -1.39
CA SER A 2 61.48 -33.51 -1.06
C SER A 2 61.47 -32.55 0.16
N CYS A 3 60.36 -31.90 0.49
CA CYS A 3 60.30 -30.99 1.66
C CYS A 3 60.17 -31.72 3.01
N ILE A 4 59.55 -32.89 3.04
CA ILE A 4 59.38 -33.70 4.26
C ILE A 4 60.73 -34.32 4.65
N LEU A 5 61.48 -34.86 3.68
CA LEU A 5 62.83 -35.37 3.92
C LEU A 5 63.81 -34.29 4.43
N PHE A 6 63.68 -33.05 3.95
CA PHE A 6 64.54 -31.94 4.38
C PHE A 6 64.28 -31.53 5.84
N TRP A 7 63.02 -31.49 6.27
CA TRP A 7 62.66 -31.24 7.67
C TRP A 7 63.07 -32.39 8.59
N SER A 8 62.93 -33.64 8.14
CA SER A 8 63.36 -34.82 8.90
C SER A 8 64.88 -34.86 9.12
N LEU A 9 65.68 -34.52 8.11
CA LEU A 9 67.14 -34.43 8.22
C LEU A 9 67.61 -33.28 9.13
N LEU A 10 66.91 -32.14 9.12
CA LEU A 10 67.21 -31.00 10.00
C LEU A 10 66.90 -31.31 11.47
N LEU A 11 65.83 -32.06 11.74
CA LEU A 11 65.48 -32.53 13.08
C LEU A 11 66.49 -33.55 13.63
N ILE A 12 67.04 -34.42 12.77
CA ILE A 12 68.07 -35.41 13.15
C ILE A 12 69.40 -34.71 13.52
N CYS A 13 69.81 -33.67 12.78
CA CYS A 13 71.03 -32.90 13.09
C CYS A 13 70.96 -32.08 14.39
N LEU A 14 69.77 -31.82 14.95
CA LEU A 14 69.61 -31.10 16.23
C LEU A 14 69.67 -32.03 17.46
N SER A 15 69.70 -33.35 17.25
CA SER A 15 69.75 -34.36 18.32
C SER A 15 71.16 -34.64 18.85
N THR A 16 72.19 -34.48 18.00
CA THR A 16 73.59 -34.74 18.37
C THR A 16 74.20 -33.49 19.01
N VAL A 17 74.75 -33.64 20.22
CA VAL A 17 75.52 -32.58 20.89
C VAL A 17 76.92 -32.56 20.26
N PRO A 18 77.39 -31.45 19.67
CA PRO A 18 78.78 -31.33 19.20
C PRO A 18 79.77 -31.60 20.34
N GLU A 19 80.82 -32.40 20.09
CA GLU A 19 81.77 -32.80 21.14
C GLU A 19 82.61 -31.62 21.71
N ASP A 20 82.69 -30.50 20.98
CA ASP A 20 83.55 -29.34 21.28
C ASP A 20 82.92 -28.23 22.16
N LEU A 21 81.80 -28.48 22.82
CA LEU A 21 81.12 -27.48 23.67
C LEU A 21 81.68 -27.42 25.10
N SER A 22 81.91 -26.21 25.61
CA SER A 22 82.28 -25.96 27.02
C SER A 22 81.16 -26.35 28.00
N PHE A 23 81.47 -26.50 29.28
CA PHE A 23 80.48 -26.92 30.29
C PHE A 23 79.30 -25.94 30.40
N GLU A 24 79.57 -24.63 30.36
CA GLU A 24 78.54 -23.58 30.39
C GLU A 24 77.64 -23.64 29.15
N GLU A 25 78.20 -23.83 27.95
CA GLU A 25 77.42 -23.95 26.71
C GLU A 25 76.57 -25.24 26.67
N ARG A 26 77.04 -26.33 27.27
CA ARG A 26 76.25 -27.57 27.41
C ARG A 26 75.07 -27.38 28.38
N ASP A 27 75.25 -26.64 29.46
CA ASP A 27 74.16 -26.32 30.40
C ASP A 27 73.14 -25.36 29.77
N GLU A 28 73.58 -24.32 29.06
CA GLU A 28 72.69 -23.44 28.28
C GLU A 28 71.91 -24.21 27.20
N LEU A 29 72.57 -25.10 26.45
CA LEU A 29 71.90 -25.94 25.46
C LEU A 29 70.85 -26.85 26.10
N SER A 30 71.13 -27.40 27.28
CA SER A 30 70.17 -28.19 28.06
C SER A 30 68.97 -27.36 28.49
N ASN A 31 69.21 -26.14 28.99
CA ASN A 31 68.16 -25.19 29.37
C ASN A 31 67.29 -24.75 28.17
N ILE A 32 67.92 -24.49 27.02
CA ILE A 32 67.21 -24.16 25.76
C ILE A 32 66.37 -25.36 25.30
N ARG A 33 66.90 -26.58 25.36
CA ARG A 33 66.15 -27.80 25.02
C ARG A 33 64.96 -28.03 25.94
N ARG A 34 65.11 -27.76 27.25
CA ARG A 34 64.02 -27.82 28.22
C ARG A 34 62.93 -26.79 27.92
N ARG A 35 63.29 -25.51 27.73
CA ARG A 35 62.34 -24.45 27.36
C ARG A 35 61.65 -24.73 26.03
N LYS A 36 62.39 -25.26 25.05
CA LYS A 36 61.82 -25.70 23.77
C LYS A 36 60.76 -26.79 23.97
N LYS A 37 61.01 -27.74 24.88
CA LYS A 37 60.04 -28.79 25.22
C LYS A 37 58.80 -28.20 25.89
N GLU A 38 58.98 -27.33 26.88
CA GLU A 38 57.87 -26.61 27.56
C GLU A 38 57.01 -25.83 26.55
N LEU A 39 57.63 -25.08 25.63
CA LEU A 39 56.91 -24.35 24.57
C LEU A 39 56.20 -25.28 23.57
N LEU A 40 56.76 -26.44 23.26
CA LEU A 40 56.11 -27.43 22.40
C LEU A 40 54.88 -28.03 23.08
N ASP A 41 54.98 -28.35 24.37
CA ASP A 41 53.86 -28.85 25.18
C ASP A 41 52.76 -27.78 25.28
N ASP A 42 53.12 -26.50 25.47
CA ASP A 42 52.17 -25.38 25.48
C ASP A 42 51.50 -25.17 24.11
N ILE A 43 52.23 -25.28 23.00
CA ILE A 43 51.66 -25.23 21.64
C ILE A 43 50.65 -26.36 21.45
N GLU A 44 50.96 -27.57 21.91
CA GLU A 44 50.09 -28.73 21.77
C GLU A 44 48.81 -28.56 22.59
N ARG A 45 48.93 -28.01 23.80
CA ARG A 45 47.79 -27.64 24.63
C ARG A 45 46.92 -26.55 23.99
N LEU A 46 47.52 -25.47 23.48
CA LEU A 46 46.78 -24.39 22.79
C LEU A 46 46.07 -24.90 21.53
N LYS A 47 46.66 -25.85 20.80
CA LYS A 47 45.97 -26.51 19.67
C LYS A 47 44.73 -27.26 20.11
N PHE A 48 44.79 -27.95 21.25
CA PHE A 48 43.63 -28.64 21.82
C PHE A 48 42.54 -27.65 22.22
N GLU A 49 42.90 -26.58 22.94
CA GLU A 49 41.97 -25.52 23.35
C GLU A 49 41.31 -24.85 22.13
N ILE A 50 42.07 -24.56 21.06
CA ILE A 50 41.51 -24.01 19.81
C ILE A 50 40.54 -24.99 19.15
N SER A 51 40.88 -26.28 19.09
CA SER A 51 40.00 -27.31 18.50
C SER A 51 38.67 -27.43 19.25
N GLU A 52 38.70 -27.32 20.57
CA GLU A 52 37.50 -27.37 21.41
C GLU A 52 36.61 -26.15 21.15
N VAL A 53 37.18 -24.94 21.15
CA VAL A 53 36.47 -23.69 20.83
C VAL A 53 35.88 -23.73 19.42
N MET A 54 36.61 -24.25 18.42
CA MET A 54 36.08 -24.40 17.06
C MET A 54 34.87 -25.33 17.02
N THR A 55 34.91 -26.44 17.77
CA THR A 55 33.79 -27.39 17.88
C THR A 55 32.56 -26.74 18.54
N GLU A 56 32.75 -25.93 19.58
CA GLU A 56 31.66 -25.19 20.22
C GLU A 56 31.03 -24.14 19.28
N ILE A 57 31.86 -23.41 18.52
CA ILE A 57 31.39 -22.44 17.52
C ILE A 57 30.54 -23.14 16.47
N GLU A 58 31.03 -24.26 15.91
CA GLU A 58 30.30 -25.06 14.92
C GLU A 58 28.95 -25.54 15.45
N HIS A 59 28.93 -26.07 16.68
CA HIS A 59 27.71 -26.51 17.33
C HIS A 59 26.71 -25.34 17.54
N LEU A 60 27.17 -24.18 18.01
CA LEU A 60 26.33 -23.00 18.16
C LEU A 60 25.74 -22.53 16.81
N THR A 61 26.53 -22.56 15.73
CA THR A 61 26.05 -22.21 14.38
C THR A 61 24.97 -23.18 13.89
N CYS A 62 25.19 -24.49 14.01
CA CYS A 62 24.22 -25.51 13.62
C CYS A 62 22.90 -25.39 14.39
N VAL A 63 22.96 -25.18 15.72
CA VAL A 63 21.76 -25.00 16.56
C VAL A 63 21.01 -23.72 16.17
N ARG A 64 21.72 -22.63 15.86
CA ARG A 64 21.11 -21.39 15.36
C ARG A 64 20.41 -21.58 14.03
N GLU A 65 21.04 -22.26 13.07
CA GLU A 65 20.46 -22.53 11.75
C GLU A 65 19.21 -23.42 11.85
N THR A 66 19.26 -24.44 12.71
CA THR A 66 18.12 -25.36 12.91
C THR A 66 16.93 -24.63 13.55
N LYS A 67 17.17 -23.78 14.57
CA LYS A 67 16.14 -22.94 15.20
C LYS A 67 15.57 -21.90 14.23
N SER A 68 16.42 -21.24 13.45
CA SER A 68 16.01 -20.27 12.42
C SER A 68 15.10 -20.92 11.37
N THR A 69 15.49 -22.10 10.89
CA THR A 69 14.73 -22.87 9.90
C THR A 69 13.39 -23.32 10.46
N GLN A 70 13.33 -23.75 11.72
CA GLN A 70 12.09 -24.13 12.39
C GLN A 70 11.15 -22.93 12.61
N ARG A 71 11.70 -21.79 13.05
CA ARG A 71 10.94 -20.53 13.20
C ARG A 71 10.33 -20.09 11.87
N ASN A 72 11.11 -20.10 10.79
CA ASN A 72 10.63 -19.72 9.45
C ASN A 72 9.53 -20.66 8.94
N LYS A 73 9.65 -21.97 9.19
CA LYS A 73 8.59 -22.95 8.88
C LYS A 73 7.30 -22.66 9.64
N GLN A 74 7.38 -22.36 10.93
CA GLN A 74 6.19 -22.03 11.72
C GLN A 74 5.55 -20.71 11.28
N ILE A 75 6.34 -19.69 10.94
CA ILE A 75 5.82 -18.42 10.38
C ILE A 75 5.08 -18.69 9.07
N ALA A 76 5.64 -19.51 8.18
CA ALA A 76 4.99 -19.87 6.92
C ALA A 76 3.65 -20.60 7.15
N VAL A 77 3.57 -21.49 8.14
CA VAL A 77 2.31 -22.14 8.55
C VAL A 77 1.32 -21.13 9.11
N GLY A 78 1.76 -20.20 9.96
CA GLY A 78 0.92 -19.13 10.52
C GLY A 78 0.33 -18.22 9.43
N ARG A 79 1.13 -17.82 8.44
CA ARG A 79 0.68 -17.06 7.27
C ARG A 79 -0.39 -17.82 6.47
N LYS A 80 -0.19 -19.13 6.24
CA LYS A 80 -1.19 -19.98 5.57
C LYS A 80 -2.50 -20.05 6.37
N LYS A 81 -2.41 -20.22 7.69
CA LYS A 81 -3.58 -20.21 8.58
C LYS A 81 -4.30 -18.86 8.53
N PHE A 82 -3.56 -17.74 8.56
CA PHE A 82 -4.12 -16.40 8.44
C PHE A 82 -4.92 -16.24 7.14
N ASN A 83 -4.38 -16.70 6.01
CA ASN A 83 -5.05 -16.61 4.72
C ASN A 83 -6.33 -17.46 4.63
N MET A 84 -6.50 -18.45 5.50
CA MET A 84 -7.75 -19.24 5.61
C MET A 84 -8.72 -18.64 6.62
N ASP A 85 -8.21 -18.19 7.77
CA ASP A 85 -8.97 -17.58 8.85
C ASP A 85 -8.03 -16.62 9.60
N PRO A 86 -8.24 -15.29 9.48
CA PRO A 86 -7.29 -14.32 10.01
C PRO A 86 -7.19 -14.36 11.54
N LYS A 87 -8.30 -14.63 12.24
CA LYS A 87 -8.32 -14.72 13.70
C LYS A 87 -7.52 -15.92 14.18
N LYS A 88 -7.73 -17.10 13.57
CA LYS A 88 -6.96 -18.32 13.91
C LYS A 88 -5.49 -18.22 13.50
N GLY A 89 -5.18 -17.55 12.39
CA GLY A 89 -3.81 -17.33 11.96
C GLY A 89 -3.02 -16.46 12.92
N ILE A 90 -3.60 -15.35 13.35
CA ILE A 90 -3.01 -14.49 14.38
C ILE A 90 -2.87 -15.27 15.68
N GLN A 91 -3.93 -15.95 16.15
CA GLN A 91 -3.88 -16.74 17.37
C GLN A 91 -2.73 -17.78 17.36
N PHE A 92 -2.57 -18.50 16.24
CA PHE A 92 -1.45 -19.45 16.10
C PHE A 92 -0.08 -18.77 16.20
N LEU A 93 0.09 -17.59 15.60
CA LEU A 93 1.36 -16.85 15.68
C LEU A 93 1.66 -16.35 17.09
N LEU A 94 0.63 -15.98 17.85
CA LEU A 94 0.75 -15.58 19.26
C LEU A 94 1.12 -16.77 20.16
N GLU A 95 0.41 -17.90 20.02
CA GLU A 95 0.64 -19.11 20.82
C GLU A 95 2.02 -19.74 20.60
N ASN A 96 2.68 -19.43 19.48
CA ASN A 96 4.01 -19.93 19.14
C ASN A 96 5.12 -18.89 19.36
N ASP A 97 4.84 -17.77 20.05
CA ASP A 97 5.80 -16.68 20.31
C ASP A 97 6.46 -16.11 19.03
N LEU A 98 5.70 -16.12 17.93
CA LEU A 98 6.11 -15.59 16.62
C LEU A 98 5.61 -14.16 16.40
N LEU A 99 4.59 -13.76 17.15
CA LEU A 99 3.98 -12.44 17.12
C LEU A 99 3.58 -12.05 18.55
N GLN A 100 3.71 -10.77 18.89
CA GLN A 100 3.29 -10.25 20.19
C GLN A 100 1.81 -9.85 20.15
N HIS A 101 1.10 -10.02 21.27
CA HIS A 101 -0.32 -9.67 21.37
C HIS A 101 -0.51 -8.16 21.63
N THR A 102 0.07 -7.33 20.77
CA THR A 102 -0.14 -5.87 20.79
C THR A 102 -0.72 -5.41 19.45
N PRO A 103 -1.56 -4.36 19.44
CA PRO A 103 -2.09 -3.84 18.18
C PRO A 103 -1.02 -3.37 17.20
N GLY A 104 0.08 -2.78 17.72
CA GLY A 104 1.20 -2.30 16.91
C GLY A 104 1.96 -3.43 16.23
N ASP A 105 2.26 -4.51 16.94
CA ASP A 105 2.98 -5.66 16.36
C ASP A 105 2.15 -6.37 15.29
N ILE A 106 0.85 -6.53 15.53
CA ILE A 106 -0.06 -7.12 14.54
C ILE A 106 -0.21 -6.18 13.34
N ALA A 107 -0.34 -4.87 13.55
CA ALA A 107 -0.37 -3.90 12.45
C ALA A 107 0.91 -3.96 11.61
N GLN A 108 2.08 -4.05 12.23
CA GLN A 108 3.36 -4.19 11.54
C GLN A 108 3.45 -5.49 10.73
N PHE A 109 2.96 -6.60 11.29
CA PHE A 109 2.87 -7.88 10.58
C PHE A 109 1.97 -7.78 9.34
N LEU A 110 0.80 -7.15 9.47
CA LEU A 110 -0.13 -6.94 8.36
C LEU A 110 0.44 -5.98 7.32
N TYR A 111 1.12 -4.90 7.74
CA TYR A 111 1.70 -3.89 6.86
C TYR A 111 2.85 -4.45 6.03
N LYS A 112 3.72 -5.27 6.64
CA LYS A 112 4.76 -5.99 5.89
C LYS A 112 4.16 -6.92 4.83
N GLY A 113 3.00 -7.54 5.12
CA GLY A 113 2.17 -8.24 4.14
C GLY A 113 2.82 -9.46 3.46
N GLU A 114 3.98 -9.92 3.94
CA GLU A 114 4.80 -10.92 3.26
C GLU A 114 4.11 -12.30 3.28
N GLY A 115 3.64 -12.76 2.12
CA GLY A 115 2.91 -14.03 1.99
C GLY A 115 1.46 -13.99 2.51
N LEU A 116 0.91 -12.80 2.77
CA LEU A 116 -0.46 -12.61 3.23
C LEU A 116 -1.39 -12.24 2.07
N ASN A 117 -2.63 -12.71 2.12
CA ASN A 117 -3.66 -12.32 1.18
C ASN A 117 -4.21 -10.94 1.55
N LYS A 118 -4.03 -9.97 0.66
CA LYS A 118 -4.47 -8.57 0.82
C LYS A 118 -5.98 -8.41 1.03
N THR A 119 -6.80 -9.33 0.50
CA THR A 119 -8.25 -9.34 0.77
C THR A 119 -8.53 -9.68 2.22
N VAL A 120 -7.87 -10.72 2.73
CA VAL A 120 -8.01 -11.16 4.12
C VAL A 120 -7.48 -10.11 5.12
N ILE A 121 -6.43 -9.37 4.74
CA ILE A 121 -5.96 -8.20 5.50
C ILE A 121 -7.10 -7.16 5.61
N GLY A 122 -7.72 -6.80 4.49
CA GLY A 122 -8.84 -5.86 4.46
C GLY A 122 -10.03 -6.33 5.29
N ASP A 123 -10.39 -7.60 5.19
CA ASP A 123 -11.50 -8.19 5.95
C ASP A 123 -11.26 -8.10 7.46
N TYR A 124 -10.05 -8.42 7.92
CA TYR A 124 -9.66 -8.37 9.33
C TYR A 124 -9.58 -6.94 9.86
N LEU A 125 -8.94 -6.01 9.14
CA LEU A 125 -8.84 -4.61 9.54
C LEU A 125 -10.20 -3.91 9.53
N GLY A 126 -11.11 -4.36 8.66
CA GLY A 126 -12.45 -3.83 8.56
C GLY A 126 -13.41 -4.32 9.65
N GLU A 127 -13.02 -5.25 10.53
CA GLU A 127 -13.90 -5.76 11.60
C GLU A 127 -14.29 -4.69 12.62
N ARG A 128 -15.42 -4.92 13.33
CA ARG A 128 -15.95 -4.00 14.34
C ARG A 128 -15.41 -4.22 15.75
N ASP A 129 -14.64 -5.28 15.94
CA ASP A 129 -14.12 -5.67 17.25
C ASP A 129 -13.13 -4.60 17.75
N ASP A 130 -13.20 -4.22 19.03
CA ASP A 130 -12.38 -3.13 19.60
C ASP A 130 -10.87 -3.32 19.38
N PHE A 131 -10.42 -4.57 19.40
CA PHE A 131 -9.04 -4.91 19.12
C PHE A 131 -8.67 -4.62 17.66
N ASN A 132 -9.50 -5.05 16.71
CA ASN A 132 -9.32 -4.80 15.28
C ASN A 132 -9.32 -3.30 14.95
N ILE A 133 -10.17 -2.51 15.63
CA ILE A 133 -10.17 -1.05 15.49
C ILE A 133 -8.82 -0.46 15.92
N LYS A 134 -8.25 -0.91 17.04
CA LYS A 134 -6.90 -0.48 17.48
C LYS A 134 -5.81 -0.94 16.51
N VAL A 135 -5.92 -2.14 15.95
CA VAL A 135 -4.98 -2.62 14.92
C VAL A 135 -5.08 -1.75 13.66
N LEU A 136 -6.29 -1.38 13.22
CA LEU A 136 -6.50 -0.48 12.09
C LEU A 136 -5.87 0.90 12.33
N GLN A 137 -6.02 1.46 13.54
CA GLN A 137 -5.38 2.72 13.92
C GLN A 137 -3.85 2.63 13.83
N ALA A 138 -3.25 1.61 14.46
CA ALA A 138 -1.81 1.38 14.36
C ALA A 138 -1.36 1.12 12.90
N PHE A 139 -2.18 0.46 12.10
CA PHE A 139 -1.89 0.18 10.69
C PHE A 139 -1.88 1.43 9.82
N VAL A 140 -2.82 2.36 10.01
CA VAL A 140 -2.80 3.66 9.30
C VAL A 140 -1.64 4.53 9.77
N GLU A 141 -1.24 4.44 11.04
CA GLU A 141 -0.10 5.19 11.58
C GLU A 141 1.24 4.80 10.93
N LEU A 142 1.39 3.55 10.50
CA LEU A 142 2.55 3.06 9.74
C LEU A 142 2.65 3.65 8.32
N HIS A 143 1.61 4.33 7.83
CA HIS A 143 1.65 5.01 6.54
C HIS A 143 2.12 6.47 6.73
N GLU A 144 3.21 6.81 6.05
CA GLU A 144 3.75 8.16 6.00
C GLU A 144 3.05 8.98 4.92
N PHE A 145 2.04 9.77 5.30
CA PHE A 145 1.26 10.61 4.37
C PHE A 145 1.71 12.06 4.31
N ALA A 146 2.71 12.46 5.10
CA ALA A 146 3.22 13.83 5.08
C ALA A 146 3.75 14.19 3.68
N ASP A 147 3.49 15.41 3.25
CA ASP A 147 3.90 15.96 1.94
C ASP A 147 3.36 15.21 0.71
N LEU A 148 2.45 14.26 0.90
CA LEU A 148 1.76 13.56 -0.18
C LEU A 148 0.40 14.21 -0.46
N ASN A 149 0.07 14.38 -1.74
CA ASN A 149 -1.29 14.73 -2.11
C ASN A 149 -2.26 13.55 -1.85
N LEU A 150 -3.56 13.83 -1.81
CA LEU A 150 -4.57 12.84 -1.44
C LEU A 150 -4.51 11.57 -2.33
N VAL A 151 -4.26 11.73 -3.62
CA VAL A 151 -4.19 10.60 -4.57
C VAL A 151 -2.96 9.73 -4.29
N GLN A 152 -1.80 10.33 -4.00
CA GLN A 152 -0.58 9.61 -3.64
C GLN A 152 -0.78 8.81 -2.35
N ALA A 153 -1.34 9.45 -1.32
CA ALA A 153 -1.64 8.79 -0.05
C ALA A 153 -2.66 7.65 -0.23
N LEU A 154 -3.72 7.85 -1.01
CA LEU A 154 -4.69 6.80 -1.33
C LEU A 154 -4.04 5.62 -2.07
N ARG A 155 -3.14 5.87 -3.02
CA ARG A 155 -2.42 4.81 -3.73
C ARG A 155 -1.57 3.99 -2.78
N GLN A 156 -0.83 4.63 -1.87
CA GLN A 156 -0.02 3.93 -0.87
C GLN A 156 -0.90 3.11 0.07
N PHE A 157 -1.98 3.69 0.58
CA PHE A 157 -2.90 3.02 1.49
C PHE A 157 -3.59 1.80 0.85
N LEU A 158 -4.16 1.97 -0.35
CA LEU A 158 -4.86 0.92 -1.10
C LEU A 158 -3.92 -0.09 -1.75
N TRP A 159 -2.59 0.12 -1.71
CA TRP A 159 -1.62 -0.89 -2.08
C TRP A 159 -1.46 -1.95 -1.00
N SER A 160 -1.64 -1.58 0.27
CA SER A 160 -1.35 -2.44 1.43
C SER A 160 -2.41 -3.54 1.65
N PHE A 161 -3.64 -3.34 1.19
CA PHE A 161 -4.75 -4.28 1.35
C PHE A 161 -5.78 -4.15 0.20
N ARG A 162 -6.82 -4.99 0.17
CA ARG A 162 -7.98 -4.81 -0.73
C ARG A 162 -9.19 -4.39 0.09
N LEU A 163 -9.92 -3.39 -0.39
CA LEU A 163 -11.14 -2.94 0.29
C LEU A 163 -12.16 -4.11 0.39
N PRO A 164 -12.78 -4.29 1.56
CA PRO A 164 -13.84 -5.27 1.75
C PRO A 164 -15.11 -4.88 0.96
N GLY A 165 -16.04 -5.82 0.78
CA GLY A 165 -17.27 -5.59 0.03
C GLY A 165 -18.38 -4.90 0.84
N GLU A 166 -18.35 -5.04 2.17
CA GLU A 166 -19.38 -4.52 3.06
C GLU A 166 -19.18 -3.03 3.34
N ALA A 167 -20.20 -2.22 3.05
CA ALA A 167 -20.15 -0.76 3.19
C ALA A 167 -19.68 -0.29 4.57
N GLN A 168 -20.08 -0.98 5.65
CA GLN A 168 -19.67 -0.63 7.02
C GLN A 168 -18.17 -0.86 7.27
N LYS A 169 -17.57 -1.87 6.65
CA LYS A 169 -16.13 -2.12 6.77
C LYS A 169 -15.34 -1.07 5.98
N ILE A 170 -15.78 -0.77 4.76
CA ILE A 170 -15.19 0.29 3.92
C ILE A 170 -15.24 1.63 4.67
N ASP A 171 -16.37 1.99 5.28
CA ASP A 171 -16.55 3.23 6.05
C ASP A 171 -15.50 3.36 7.16
N ARG A 172 -15.31 2.32 7.98
CA ARG A 172 -14.28 2.32 9.04
C ARG A 172 -12.87 2.55 8.51
N MET A 173 -12.50 1.87 7.42
CA MET A 173 -11.14 1.98 6.86
C MET A 173 -10.89 3.37 6.28
N MET A 174 -11.87 3.92 5.57
CA MET A 174 -11.75 5.23 4.94
C MET A 174 -11.83 6.38 5.97
N GLU A 175 -12.56 6.21 7.07
CA GLU A 175 -12.55 7.13 8.22
C GLU A 175 -11.16 7.20 8.85
N ALA A 176 -10.56 6.04 9.13
CA ALA A 176 -9.21 5.96 9.70
C ALA A 176 -8.16 6.59 8.77
N PHE A 177 -8.26 6.33 7.46
CA PHE A 177 -7.42 6.97 6.46
C PHE A 177 -7.56 8.49 6.44
N ALA A 178 -8.80 9.00 6.37
CA ALA A 178 -9.06 10.43 6.29
C ALA A 178 -8.55 11.17 7.54
N ALA A 179 -8.76 10.58 8.72
CA ALA A 179 -8.27 11.13 9.97
C ALA A 179 -6.74 11.21 9.97
N ARG A 180 -6.06 10.13 9.57
CA ARG A 180 -4.59 10.10 9.50
C ARG A 180 -4.04 11.07 8.46
N TYR A 181 -4.66 11.16 7.28
CA TYR A 181 -4.22 12.08 6.23
C TYR A 181 -4.29 13.55 6.70
N CYS A 182 -5.38 13.94 7.36
CA CYS A 182 -5.54 15.30 7.90
C CYS A 182 -4.55 15.60 9.03
N GLN A 183 -4.21 14.61 9.86
CA GLN A 183 -3.17 14.76 10.89
C GLN A 183 -1.78 14.98 10.28
N CYS A 184 -1.45 14.28 9.19
CA CYS A 184 -0.18 14.42 8.49
C CYS A 184 -0.09 15.71 7.64
N ASN A 185 -1.22 16.22 7.16
CA ASN A 185 -1.30 17.37 6.26
C ASN A 185 -2.26 18.44 6.82
N PRO A 186 -1.90 19.09 7.94
CA PRO A 186 -2.77 20.07 8.57
C PRO A 186 -3.02 21.27 7.64
N GLY A 187 -4.26 21.72 7.56
CA GLY A 187 -4.66 22.89 6.75
C GLY A 187 -5.02 22.60 5.29
N VAL A 188 -4.80 21.37 4.79
CA VAL A 188 -5.23 20.97 3.43
C VAL A 188 -6.75 20.85 3.33
N PHE A 189 -7.39 20.29 4.36
CA PHE A 189 -8.84 20.13 4.45
C PHE A 189 -9.37 20.77 5.73
N GLN A 190 -10.57 21.38 5.66
CA GLN A 190 -11.21 21.98 6.85
C GLN A 190 -11.71 20.92 7.84
N SER A 191 -11.98 19.70 7.37
CA SER A 191 -12.44 18.60 8.21
C SER A 191 -12.06 17.23 7.68
N THR A 192 -12.05 16.24 8.57
CA THR A 192 -11.91 14.82 8.22
C THR A 192 -13.01 14.37 7.27
N ASP A 193 -14.25 14.86 7.45
CA ASP A 193 -15.37 14.56 6.55
C ASP A 193 -15.10 15.05 5.12
N THR A 194 -14.47 16.22 4.95
CA THR A 194 -14.07 16.73 3.63
C THR A 194 -13.09 15.77 2.95
N CYS A 195 -12.03 15.39 3.67
CA CYS A 195 -11.02 14.44 3.18
C CYS A 195 -11.65 13.08 2.83
N TYR A 196 -12.54 12.58 3.69
CA TYR A 196 -13.26 11.32 3.51
C TYR A 196 -14.11 11.36 2.23
N VAL A 197 -14.98 12.37 2.07
CA VAL A 197 -15.90 12.45 0.92
C VAL A 197 -15.10 12.63 -0.37
N LEU A 198 -14.04 13.45 -0.36
CA LEU A 198 -13.18 13.61 -1.53
C LEU A 198 -12.44 12.32 -1.88
N SER A 199 -12.01 11.53 -0.89
CA SER A 199 -11.37 10.24 -1.13
C SER A 199 -12.29 9.28 -1.88
N PHE A 200 -13.58 9.22 -1.51
CA PHE A 200 -14.56 8.44 -2.26
C PHE A 200 -14.82 9.01 -3.66
N SER A 201 -14.87 10.34 -3.79
CA SER A 201 -14.95 10.97 -5.11
C SER A 201 -13.78 10.54 -6.00
N VAL A 202 -12.55 10.46 -5.48
CA VAL A 202 -11.36 9.97 -6.22
C VAL A 202 -11.48 8.49 -6.58
N ILE A 203 -11.92 7.63 -5.66
CA ILE A 203 -12.12 6.19 -5.92
C ILE A 203 -13.20 5.96 -6.99
N MET A 204 -14.30 6.71 -6.91
CA MET A 204 -15.38 6.67 -7.89
C MET A 204 -14.90 7.18 -9.24
N LEU A 205 -14.11 8.26 -9.26
CA LEU A 205 -13.46 8.78 -10.47
C LEU A 205 -12.59 7.71 -11.13
N ASN A 206 -11.79 6.96 -10.36
CA ASN A 206 -10.95 5.88 -10.90
C ASN A 206 -11.80 4.79 -11.58
N THR A 207 -12.92 4.40 -10.96
CA THR A 207 -13.86 3.44 -11.57
C THR A 207 -14.45 4.01 -12.85
N SER A 208 -14.90 5.26 -12.82
CA SER A 208 -15.46 5.93 -13.99
C SER A 208 -14.44 6.03 -15.13
N LEU A 209 -13.18 6.36 -14.85
CA LEU A 209 -12.13 6.53 -15.85
C LEU A 209 -11.62 5.21 -16.43
N HIS A 210 -11.45 4.16 -15.62
CA HIS A 210 -10.72 2.96 -16.04
C HIS A 210 -11.56 1.69 -16.23
N ASN A 211 -12.80 1.63 -15.72
CA ASN A 211 -13.67 0.49 -15.99
C ASN A 211 -14.17 0.57 -17.45
N PRO A 212 -13.90 -0.42 -18.32
CA PRO A 212 -14.35 -0.39 -19.71
C PRO A 212 -15.89 -0.42 -19.84
N ASN A 213 -16.59 -0.90 -18.80
CA ASN A 213 -18.05 -0.90 -18.76
C ASN A 213 -18.65 0.49 -18.42
N VAL A 214 -17.83 1.43 -17.96
CA VAL A 214 -18.26 2.81 -17.70
C VAL A 214 -17.83 3.67 -18.87
N ARG A 215 -18.80 4.23 -19.59
CA ARG A 215 -18.55 4.95 -20.85
C ARG A 215 -18.50 6.46 -20.67
N ASP A 216 -19.27 6.96 -19.71
CA ASP A 216 -19.22 8.35 -19.28
C ASP A 216 -17.95 8.58 -18.44
N LYS A 217 -16.88 8.99 -19.11
CA LYS A 217 -15.61 9.35 -18.49
C LYS A 217 -15.71 10.82 -18.06
N PRO A 218 -15.91 11.10 -16.75
CA PRO A 218 -16.05 12.48 -16.30
C PRO A 218 -14.76 13.24 -16.61
N THR A 219 -14.94 14.42 -17.19
CA THR A 219 -13.85 15.37 -17.41
C THR A 219 -13.44 16.01 -16.08
N VAL A 220 -12.27 16.65 -16.05
CA VAL A 220 -11.75 17.32 -14.84
C VAL A 220 -12.73 18.34 -14.28
N GLU A 221 -13.43 19.11 -15.11
CA GLU A 221 -14.33 20.18 -14.68
C GLU A 221 -15.60 19.59 -14.11
N ARG A 222 -16.04 18.46 -14.68
CA ARG A 222 -17.12 17.70 -14.09
C ARG A 222 -16.69 17.19 -12.72
N PHE A 223 -15.46 16.71 -12.56
CA PHE A 223 -14.94 16.32 -11.26
C PHE A 223 -14.86 17.49 -10.27
N ILE A 224 -14.39 18.66 -10.69
CA ILE A 224 -14.32 19.87 -9.84
C ILE A 224 -15.72 20.32 -9.44
N SER A 225 -16.64 20.45 -10.40
CA SER A 225 -18.04 20.85 -10.14
C SER A 225 -18.78 19.86 -9.25
N MET A 226 -18.54 18.55 -9.40
CA MET A 226 -19.08 17.50 -8.53
C MET A 226 -18.60 17.59 -7.08
N ASN A 227 -17.48 18.28 -6.84
CA ASN A 227 -16.88 18.48 -5.52
C ASN A 227 -16.95 19.95 -5.06
N ARG A 228 -17.76 20.81 -5.70
CA ARG A 228 -18.02 22.17 -5.18
C ARG A 228 -18.72 22.12 -3.83
N GLY A 229 -18.35 23.02 -2.93
CA GLY A 229 -18.87 23.11 -1.57
C GLY A 229 -18.43 21.97 -0.65
N ILE A 230 -17.53 21.08 -1.08
CA ILE A 230 -17.13 19.90 -0.31
C ILE A 230 -16.30 20.27 0.94
N ASN A 231 -15.69 21.45 0.98
CA ASN A 231 -14.83 21.90 2.07
C ASN A 231 -15.66 22.68 3.11
N GLU A 232 -16.58 21.99 3.77
CA GLU A 232 -17.50 22.58 4.77
C GLU A 232 -18.33 23.75 4.20
N GLY A 233 -18.84 23.57 2.97
CA GLY A 233 -19.60 24.59 2.25
C GLY A 233 -18.76 25.51 1.36
N GLY A 234 -17.43 25.51 1.51
CA GLY A 234 -16.49 26.15 0.60
C GLY A 234 -15.95 25.22 -0.50
N ASP A 235 -15.29 25.80 -1.49
CA ASP A 235 -14.62 25.07 -2.56
C ASP A 235 -13.17 24.72 -2.16
N LEU A 236 -12.65 23.59 -2.65
CA LEU A 236 -11.22 23.28 -2.55
C LEU A 236 -10.43 24.04 -3.64
N PRO A 237 -9.13 24.31 -3.41
CA PRO A 237 -8.28 24.91 -4.43
C PRO A 237 -8.34 24.09 -5.73
N GLU A 238 -8.60 24.73 -6.87
CA GLU A 238 -8.74 24.03 -8.14
C GLU A 238 -7.47 23.30 -8.56
N GLU A 239 -6.29 23.79 -8.18
CA GLU A 239 -4.99 23.13 -8.38
C GLU A 239 -4.90 21.77 -7.70
N LEU A 240 -5.64 21.57 -6.60
CA LEU A 240 -5.72 20.28 -5.90
C LEU A 240 -6.62 19.27 -6.64
N LEU A 241 -7.40 19.74 -7.63
CA LEU A 241 -8.40 18.96 -8.37
C LEU A 241 -8.14 18.88 -9.88
N ARG A 242 -7.31 19.76 -10.46
CA ARG A 242 -7.04 19.87 -11.91
C ARG A 242 -5.79 19.10 -12.33
N ASP A 243 -5.95 18.15 -13.25
CA ASP A 243 -4.96 17.87 -14.28
C ASP A 243 -5.63 17.89 -15.68
N LYS A 244 -5.62 19.09 -16.29
CA LYS A 244 -6.09 19.51 -17.64
C LYS A 244 -7.61 19.53 -17.98
N GLU A 245 -8.00 20.59 -18.69
CA GLU A 245 -9.33 21.24 -18.73
C GLU A 245 -10.24 20.89 -19.95
N PRO A 246 -11.54 20.57 -19.79
CA PRO A 246 -12.64 20.67 -20.78
C PRO A 246 -13.23 22.06 -21.06
N ARG A 247 -13.82 22.15 -22.25
CA ARG A 247 -14.45 23.35 -22.82
C ARG A 247 -15.93 23.57 -22.43
N GLY A 248 -16.59 22.72 -21.64
CA GLY A 248 -17.98 22.94 -21.19
C GLY A 248 -18.63 21.79 -20.42
N ILE A 249 -19.76 22.09 -19.72
CA ILE A 249 -20.47 21.20 -18.78
C ILE A 249 -22.00 21.29 -19.00
N ILE A 250 -22.67 20.13 -19.05
CA ILE A 250 -24.13 20.01 -19.18
C ILE A 250 -24.68 19.15 -18.02
N PRO A 251 -25.39 19.72 -17.04
CA PRO A 251 -26.16 18.99 -16.03
C PRO A 251 -27.25 18.13 -16.67
N LEU A 252 -27.38 16.87 -16.24
CA LEU A 252 -28.34 15.90 -16.78
C LEU A 252 -29.65 15.80 -15.98
N GLU A 253 -29.77 16.58 -14.90
CA GLU A 253 -30.98 16.66 -14.08
C GLU A 253 -32.17 17.15 -14.91
N ASN A 254 -33.31 16.47 -14.80
CA ASN A 254 -34.54 16.80 -15.52
C ASN A 254 -34.41 16.76 -17.06
N LEU A 255 -33.35 16.15 -17.59
CA LEU A 255 -33.20 15.91 -19.02
C LEU A 255 -33.66 14.50 -19.39
N SER A 256 -34.10 14.37 -20.63
CA SER A 256 -34.44 13.10 -21.26
C SER A 256 -33.71 12.96 -22.58
N ILE A 257 -33.56 11.72 -23.04
CA ILE A 257 -32.94 11.38 -24.31
C ILE A 257 -33.99 10.95 -25.32
N ARG A 258 -33.83 11.39 -26.56
CA ARG A 258 -34.52 10.85 -27.73
C ARG A 258 -33.55 10.62 -28.88
N GLU A 259 -33.85 9.64 -29.72
CA GLU A 259 -33.10 9.41 -30.96
C GLU A 259 -33.59 10.36 -32.05
N VAL A 260 -32.68 10.81 -32.91
CA VAL A 260 -33.01 11.67 -34.06
C VAL A 260 -32.26 11.23 -35.31
N GLU A 261 -32.89 11.33 -36.46
CA GLU A 261 -32.25 11.14 -37.76
C GLU A 261 -31.76 12.47 -38.30
N GLU A 262 -30.51 12.51 -38.77
CA GLU A 262 -29.88 13.71 -39.30
C GLU A 262 -29.31 13.45 -40.70
N PRO A 263 -29.53 14.35 -41.69
CA PRO A 263 -29.10 14.13 -43.07
C PRO A 263 -27.58 14.05 -43.25
N ARG A 264 -26.80 14.65 -42.33
CA ARG A 264 -25.35 14.85 -42.48
C ARG A 264 -24.51 14.10 -41.45
N LYS A 265 -25.10 13.57 -40.38
CA LYS A 265 -24.37 12.91 -39.29
C LYS A 265 -25.07 11.63 -38.87
N PRO A 266 -24.39 10.48 -38.88
CA PRO A 266 -24.99 9.22 -38.46
C PRO A 266 -25.15 9.16 -36.94
N ASN A 267 -25.96 8.22 -36.48
CA ASN A 267 -26.06 7.82 -35.07
C ASN A 267 -26.35 8.98 -34.10
N CYS A 268 -27.32 9.82 -34.43
CA CYS A 268 -27.64 11.00 -33.63
C CYS A 268 -28.68 10.72 -32.52
N PHE A 269 -28.52 11.44 -31.41
CA PHE A 269 -29.49 11.52 -30.32
C PHE A 269 -29.48 12.93 -29.71
N GLU A 270 -30.54 13.29 -29.00
CA GLU A 270 -30.72 14.59 -28.37
C GLU A 270 -30.97 14.47 -26.87
N LEU A 271 -30.31 15.34 -26.11
CA LEU A 271 -30.72 15.71 -24.76
C LEU A 271 -31.69 16.88 -24.84
N TYR A 272 -32.85 16.72 -24.22
CA TYR A 272 -33.88 17.74 -24.16
C TYR A 272 -34.57 17.73 -22.79
N ASN A 273 -35.12 18.87 -22.39
CA ASN A 273 -35.98 18.94 -21.21
C ASN A 273 -37.43 18.60 -21.62
N PRO A 274 -38.03 17.49 -21.13
CA PRO A 274 -39.39 17.12 -21.47
C PRO A 274 -40.44 18.01 -20.80
N SER A 275 -40.12 18.63 -19.67
CA SER A 275 -41.02 19.46 -18.87
C SER A 275 -41.08 20.92 -19.35
N HIS A 276 -40.02 21.41 -20.00
CA HIS A 276 -39.90 22.79 -20.48
C HIS A 276 -39.47 22.85 -21.95
N LYS A 277 -40.40 22.54 -22.85
CA LYS A 277 -40.14 22.50 -24.29
C LYS A 277 -39.84 23.90 -24.84
N GLY A 278 -38.64 24.10 -25.40
CA GLY A 278 -38.21 25.36 -25.98
C GLY A 278 -37.34 26.24 -25.07
N GLN A 279 -37.14 25.86 -23.80
CA GLN A 279 -36.27 26.58 -22.88
C GLN A 279 -34.80 26.15 -23.05
N VAL A 280 -33.87 27.08 -22.84
CA VAL A 280 -32.42 26.80 -22.83
C VAL A 280 -32.09 25.84 -21.69
N ILE A 281 -31.33 24.79 -22.01
CA ILE A 281 -30.78 23.85 -21.05
C ILE A 281 -29.66 24.57 -20.30
N LYS A 282 -29.79 24.65 -18.98
CA LYS A 282 -28.80 25.27 -18.11
C LYS A 282 -27.47 24.52 -18.23
N ALA A 283 -26.46 25.13 -18.84
CA ALA A 283 -25.14 24.57 -19.07
C ALA A 283 -24.10 25.70 -19.10
N CYS A 284 -22.80 25.38 -19.05
CA CYS A 284 -21.73 26.36 -19.24
C CYS A 284 -20.68 25.89 -20.24
N LYS A 285 -19.99 26.83 -20.88
CA LYS A 285 -18.87 26.58 -21.79
C LYS A 285 -17.74 27.58 -21.56
N THR A 286 -16.53 27.20 -21.91
CA THR A 286 -15.33 28.05 -21.87
C THR A 286 -15.03 28.54 -23.28
N GLU A 287 -14.98 29.86 -23.48
CA GLU A 287 -14.64 30.48 -24.76
C GLU A 287 -13.12 30.46 -25.00
N ALA A 288 -12.67 30.84 -26.21
CA ALA A 288 -11.26 30.74 -26.60
C ALA A 288 -10.32 31.63 -25.77
N ASP A 289 -10.87 32.62 -25.07
CA ASP A 289 -10.19 33.53 -24.15
C ASP A 289 -10.17 33.01 -22.69
N GLY A 290 -10.69 31.80 -22.44
CA GLY A 290 -10.77 31.19 -21.11
C GLY A 290 -11.98 31.63 -20.29
N LYS A 291 -12.86 32.49 -20.83
CA LYS A 291 -14.05 32.97 -20.11
C LYS A 291 -15.15 31.91 -20.08
N VAL A 292 -15.70 31.65 -18.89
CA VAL A 292 -16.86 30.78 -18.73
C VAL A 292 -18.14 31.57 -18.99
N VAL A 293 -18.98 31.07 -19.89
CA VAL A 293 -20.28 31.66 -20.27
C VAL A 293 -21.39 30.60 -20.23
N GLU A 294 -22.64 31.04 -20.09
CA GLU A 294 -23.79 30.14 -20.15
C GLU A 294 -23.96 29.54 -21.56
N GLY A 295 -24.41 28.28 -21.61
CA GLY A 295 -24.72 27.58 -22.85
C GLY A 295 -26.04 28.07 -23.43
N ASN A 296 -26.09 28.24 -24.75
CA ASN A 296 -27.28 28.78 -25.45
C ASN A 296 -28.16 27.69 -26.09
N HIS A 297 -28.03 26.43 -25.65
CA HIS A 297 -28.65 25.29 -26.33
C HIS A 297 -30.01 24.95 -25.73
N VAL A 298 -31.05 24.89 -26.56
CA VAL A 298 -32.38 24.37 -26.19
C VAL A 298 -32.39 22.84 -26.23
N VAL A 299 -31.55 22.25 -27.08
CA VAL A 299 -31.29 20.81 -27.16
C VAL A 299 -29.80 20.60 -27.41
N TYR A 300 -29.23 19.54 -26.84
CA TYR A 300 -27.89 19.11 -27.19
C TYR A 300 -27.98 17.89 -28.09
N ARG A 301 -27.66 18.10 -29.37
CA ARG A 301 -27.62 17.04 -30.37
C ARG A 301 -26.21 16.47 -30.46
N ILE A 302 -26.09 15.17 -30.29
CA ILE A 302 -24.82 14.45 -30.22
C ILE A 302 -24.86 13.33 -31.27
N SER A 303 -23.75 13.16 -31.98
CA SER A 303 -23.56 12.11 -32.99
C SER A 303 -22.45 11.19 -32.50
N ALA A 304 -22.73 9.89 -32.42
CA ALA A 304 -21.73 8.90 -32.08
C ALA A 304 -21.02 8.36 -33.34
N PRO A 305 -19.73 7.98 -33.25
CA PRO A 305 -19.01 7.36 -34.36
C PRO A 305 -19.67 6.05 -34.85
N THR A 306 -20.18 5.20 -33.94
CA THR A 306 -20.89 3.96 -34.31
C THR A 306 -22.31 3.83 -33.73
N PRO A 307 -23.19 2.99 -34.33
CA PRO A 307 -24.52 2.69 -33.78
C PRO A 307 -24.47 2.06 -32.39
N GLU A 308 -23.49 1.18 -32.15
CA GLU A 308 -23.26 0.56 -30.84
C GLU A 308 -22.94 1.67 -29.84
N GLU A 309 -21.95 2.51 -30.11
CA GLU A 309 -21.58 3.63 -29.24
C GLU A 309 -22.79 4.55 -28.95
N LYS A 310 -23.68 4.80 -29.91
CA LYS A 310 -24.93 5.54 -29.66
C LYS A 310 -25.80 4.84 -28.61
N GLU A 311 -26.14 3.57 -28.80
CA GLU A 311 -26.97 2.81 -27.85
C GLU A 311 -26.33 2.80 -26.45
N GLU A 312 -25.00 2.66 -26.46
CA GLU A 312 -24.15 2.67 -25.30
C GLU A 312 -24.18 3.99 -24.50
N TRP A 313 -24.14 5.13 -25.20
CA TRP A 313 -24.29 6.48 -24.64
C TRP A 313 -25.69 6.69 -24.06
N ILE A 314 -26.73 6.30 -24.79
CA ILE A 314 -28.13 6.44 -24.37
C ILE A 314 -28.40 5.67 -23.08
N LYS A 315 -27.92 4.41 -22.99
CA LYS A 315 -28.07 3.57 -21.80
C LYS A 315 -27.39 4.18 -20.58
N SER A 316 -26.16 4.67 -20.75
CA SER A 316 -25.35 5.22 -19.65
C SER A 316 -25.99 6.48 -19.08
N ILE A 317 -26.42 7.39 -19.94
CA ILE A 317 -27.07 8.63 -19.50
C ILE A 317 -28.40 8.34 -18.80
N LYS A 318 -29.19 7.36 -19.28
CA LYS A 318 -30.43 6.93 -18.59
C LYS A 318 -30.15 6.33 -17.20
N ALA A 319 -29.09 5.54 -17.05
CA ALA A 319 -28.73 4.92 -15.77
C ALA A 319 -28.20 5.94 -14.76
N SER A 320 -27.44 6.94 -15.19
CA SER A 320 -26.98 8.04 -14.34
C SER A 320 -28.11 8.92 -13.79
N ILE A 321 -29.34 8.72 -14.26
CA ILE A 321 -30.55 9.37 -13.77
C ILE A 321 -31.21 8.56 -12.60
N SER A 322 -30.80 7.31 -12.27
CA SER A 322 -31.40 6.46 -11.20
C SER A 322 -30.46 6.11 -9.99
N ARG A 323 -31.01 5.77 -8.79
CA ARG A 323 -30.36 5.78 -7.43
C ARG A 323 -29.85 4.42 -6.86
N ASP A 324 -28.84 4.41 -5.96
CA ASP A 324 -28.19 3.23 -5.30
C ASP A 324 -27.88 3.41 -3.76
N PRO A 325 -27.90 2.36 -2.90
CA PRO A 325 -27.72 2.46 -1.43
C PRO A 325 -26.33 2.85 -0.90
N PHE A 326 -25.24 2.56 -1.62
CA PHE A 326 -23.91 3.07 -1.27
C PHE A 326 -23.85 4.59 -1.51
N TYR A 327 -24.58 5.07 -2.52
CA TYR A 327 -24.79 6.49 -2.72
C TYR A 327 -25.61 7.12 -1.58
N ASP A 328 -26.52 6.39 -0.92
CA ASP A 328 -27.27 6.94 0.23
C ASP A 328 -26.36 7.22 1.44
N MET A 329 -25.36 6.36 1.70
CA MET A 329 -24.34 6.59 2.74
C MET A 329 -23.50 7.84 2.43
N LEU A 330 -22.98 7.93 1.20
CA LEU A 330 -22.23 9.10 0.73
C LEU A 330 -23.09 10.37 0.77
N ALA A 331 -24.36 10.29 0.37
CA ALA A 331 -25.30 11.39 0.42
C ALA A 331 -25.60 11.83 1.86
N THR A 332 -25.59 10.91 2.82
CA THR A 332 -25.76 11.24 4.25
C THR A 332 -24.56 12.03 4.79
N ARG A 333 -23.33 11.62 4.46
CA ARG A 333 -22.13 12.38 4.86
C ARG A 333 -22.00 13.72 4.13
N LYS A 334 -22.29 13.77 2.83
CA LYS A 334 -22.39 15.04 2.07
C LYS A 334 -23.38 16.02 2.70
N ARG A 335 -24.53 15.52 3.20
CA ARG A 335 -25.51 16.34 3.94
C ARG A 335 -24.94 16.89 5.25
N ARG A 336 -24.12 16.13 5.99
CA ARG A 336 -23.47 16.62 7.22
C ARG A 336 -22.48 17.76 6.94
N VAL A 337 -21.66 17.61 5.92
CA VAL A 337 -20.72 18.66 5.45
C VAL A 337 -21.49 19.92 5.03
N ALA A 338 -22.61 19.76 4.31
CA ALA A 338 -23.43 20.90 3.88
C ALA A 338 -24.25 21.56 5.01
N ALA A 339 -24.52 20.84 6.11
CA ALA A 339 -25.37 21.29 7.21
C ALA A 339 -24.64 22.09 8.29
N LYS A 340 -23.30 22.17 8.27
CA LYS A 340 -22.51 23.05 9.17
C LYS A 340 -22.48 24.52 8.72
N LYS A 341 -23.44 24.91 7.87
CA LYS A 341 -23.67 26.29 7.41
C LYS A 341 -24.18 27.22 8.51
#